data_AF-A0A5J4QZ33-F1
#
_entry.id   AF-A0A5J4QZ33-F1
#
_cell.length_a   1.000
_cell.length_b   1.000
_cell.length_c   1.000
_cell.angle_alpha   90.00
_cell.angle_beta   90.00
_cell.angle_gamma   90.00
#
_symmetry.space_group_name_H-M   'P 1'
#
loop_
_entity.id
_entity.type
_entity.pdbx_description
1 polymer ?
#
loop_
_entity_poly.entity_id
_entity_poly.type
_entity_poly.pdbx_seq_one_letter_code
_entity_poly.pdbx_strand_id
1 'polypeptide(L)' 'DGKQLVVELFEKNGGRHQTFVVENSDITRAKVIDDLKVK' A
#
# COMPACT_ATOMS: atom_id res chain seq x y z
N ASP A 1 15.70 13.80 -4.66
CA ASP A 1 14.32 13.37 -4.34
C ASP A 1 13.97 12.11 -5.10
N GLY A 2 13.72 11.02 -4.37
CA GLY A 2 13.36 9.73 -4.93
C GLY A 2 11.87 9.64 -5.19
N LYS A 3 11.48 8.86 -6.21
CA LYS A 3 10.06 8.56 -6.45
C LYS A 3 9.54 7.63 -5.35
N GLN A 4 8.29 7.83 -4.95
CA GLN A 4 7.58 7.01 -3.97
C GLN A 4 6.22 6.58 -4.53
N LEU A 5 5.73 5.42 -4.09
CA LEU A 5 4.38 4.96 -4.38
C LEU A 5 3.49 5.29 -3.17
N VAL A 6 2.46 6.10 -3.38
CA VAL A 6 1.46 6.42 -2.36
C VAL A 6 0.20 5.61 -2.67
N VAL A 7 -0.25 4.82 -1.69
CA VAL A 7 -1.45 3.99 -1.80
C VAL A 7 -2.50 4.55 -0.84
N GLU A 8 -3.66 4.92 -1.38
CA GLU A 8 -4.78 5.45 -0.61
C GLU A 8 -5.96 4.47 -0.62
N LEU A 9 -6.56 4.26 0.55
CA LEU A 9 -7.74 3.42 0.73
C LEU A 9 -8.86 4.26 1.33
N PHE A 10 -10.01 4.21 0.65
CA PHE A 10 -11.23 4.91 1.02
C PHE A 10 -12.38 3.93 1.16
N GLU A 11 -13.15 4.07 2.23
CA GLU A 11 -14.43 3.36 2.36
C GLU A 11 -15.49 4.03 1.49
N LYS A 12 -16.10 3.25 0.59
CA LYS A 12 -17.06 3.72 -0.42
C LYS A 12 -18.23 4.53 0.16
N ASN A 13 -18.66 4.21 1.38
CA ASN A 13 -19.80 4.85 2.04
C ASN A 13 -19.40 6.00 2.96
N GLY A 14 -18.15 6.47 2.88
CA GLY A 14 -17.58 7.39 3.85
C GLY A 14 -17.24 6.66 5.16
N GLY A 15 -16.23 7.17 5.86
CA GLY A 15 -15.66 6.51 7.02
C GLY A 15 -14.14 6.63 7.01
N ARG A 16 -13.44 5.50 7.07
CA ARG A 16 -11.99 5.49 7.14
C ARG A 16 -11.35 5.94 5.81
N HIS A 17 -10.43 6.88 5.93
CA HIS A 17 -9.48 7.25 4.88
C HIS A 17 -8.07 7.05 5.44
N GLN A 18 -7.29 6.22 4.77
CA GLN A 18 -5.92 5.91 5.19
C GLN A 18 -4.98 5.92 4.00
N THR A 19 -3.75 6.34 4.26
CA THR A 19 -2.69 6.48 3.24
C THR A 19 -1.45 5.72 3.71
N PHE A 20 -0.83 4.99 2.79
CA PHE A 20 0.43 4.29 2.99
C PHE A 20 1.46 4.79 1.97
N VAL A 21 2.69 5.02 2.41
CA VAL A 21 3.82 5.34 1.53
C VAL A 21 4.68 4.09 1.40
N VAL A 22 4.97 3.70 0.18
CA VAL A 22 5.85 2.58 -0.15
C VAL A 22 7.12 3.14 -0.78
N GLU A 23 8.25 2.91 -0.13
CA GLU A 23 9.55 3.31 -0.64
C GLU A 23 9.97 2.41 -1.81
N ASN A 24 10.81 2.94 -2.71
CA ASN A 24 11.31 2.15 -3.83
C ASN A 24 12.11 0.90 -3.37
N SER A 25 12.78 1.00 -2.23
CA SER A 25 13.50 -0.12 -1.61
C SER A 25 12.56 -1.22 -1.09
N ASP A 26 11.30 -0.91 -0.80
CA ASP A 26 10.32 -1.90 -0.38
C ASP A 26 9.79 -2.67 -1.60
N ILE A 27 9.58 -1.98 -2.72
CA ILE A 27 9.19 -2.58 -3.99
C ILE A 27 10.24 -3.56 -4.49
N THR A 28 11.52 -3.15 -4.47
CA THR A 28 12.63 -4.03 -4.93
C THR A 28 12.82 -5.26 -4.04
N ARG A 29 12.39 -5.20 -2.77
CA ARG A 29 12.46 -6.32 -1.82
C ARG A 29 11.19 -7.15 -1.75
N ALA A 30 10.10 -6.70 -2.38
CA ALA A 30 8.81 -7.36 -2.31
C ALA A 30 8.83 -8.74 -2.98
N LYS A 31 7.96 -9.63 -2.51
CA LYS A 31 7.70 -10.94 -3.13
C LYS A 31 6.24 -11.03 -3.52
N VAL A 32 5.97 -11.72 -4.63
CA VAL A 32 4.59 -12.04 -5.03
C VAL A 32 4.01 -13.00 -3.99
N ILE A 33 2.80 -12.71 -3.56
CA ILE A 33 1.98 -13.58 -2.72
C ILE A 33 0.71 -13.89 -3.49
N ASP A 34 0.24 -15.13 -3.42
CA ASP A 34 -0.99 -15.54 -4.08
C ASP A 34 -2.22 -15.02 -3.33
N ASP A 35 -2.16 -15.01 -2.00
CA ASP A 35 -3.24 -14.58 -1.13
C ASP A 35 -2.78 -13.55 -0.11
N LEU A 36 -3.59 -12.50 0.06
CA LEU A 36 -3.45 -11.57 1.17
C LEU A 36 -4.00 -12.23 2.44
N LYS A 37 -3.12 -12.60 3.38
CA LYS A 37 -3.54 -13.09 4.68
C LYS A 37 -3.99 -11.94 5.58
N VAL A 38 -5.30 -11.81 5.75
CA VAL A 38 -5.92 -10.91 6.72
C VAL A 38 -6.31 -11.74 7.95
N LYS A 39 -5.93 -11.29 9.16
CA LYS A 39 -6.34 -11.90 10.44
C LYS A 39 -7.54 -11.18 11.03
#